data_AF-A0A1F6RIA2-F1
#
_entry.id   AF-A0A1F6RIA2-F1
#
_cell.length_a   1.000
_cell.length_b   1.000
_cell.length_c   1.000
_cell.angle_alpha   90.00
_cell.angle_beta   90.00
_cell.angle_gamma   90.00
#
_symmetry.space_group_name_H-M   'P 1'
#
loop_
_entity.id
_entity.type
_entity.pdbx_description
1 polymer ?
#
loop_
_entity_poly.entity_id
_entity_poly.type
_entity_poly.pdbx_seq_one_letter_code
_entity_poly.pdbx_strand_id
1 'polypeptide(L)'
;MFYKILIRKKEIAKFKLSLKNPFILTCEKITQTPRTFNTKQIQSAIENIQITQTDGDNTLELIPQVISYFLKEFFLYLHQTGLYNRQLKSWETMANLTQASVSRLQEGFFKKKDLNAYVIDFFIDPKAPCLSVIIDENKECDFQSFRTLLFKVISVKNKKILKGIYYFISSKLKEDFKAQLQVLTNGFDSITKYESILPVDKNIRLNVLTYMEENEKYNFGHCYPEIRVQKNKELCLTQ
;
A
#
# COMPACT_ATOMS: atom_id res chain seq x y z
N MET A 1 28.17 15.59 -1.51
CA MET A 1 28.64 14.88 -0.31
C MET A 1 27.41 14.46 0.49
N PHE A 2 26.84 13.29 0.20
CA PHE A 2 25.57 12.86 0.79
C PHE A 2 25.83 12.26 2.17
N TYR A 3 25.48 12.97 3.24
CA TYR A 3 25.15 12.31 4.49
C TYR A 3 23.99 11.37 4.17
N LYS A 4 24.26 10.06 4.05
CA LYS A 4 23.21 9.05 4.11
C LYS A 4 22.61 9.16 5.49
N ILE A 5 21.55 9.97 5.63
CA ILE A 5 20.77 10.06 6.85
C ILE A 5 20.40 8.61 7.21
N LEU A 6 20.84 8.17 8.39
CA LEU A 6 20.56 6.83 8.87
C LEU A 6 19.08 6.78 9.26
N ILE A 7 18.22 6.43 8.30
CA ILE A 7 16.83 6.12 8.59
C ILE A 7 16.73 4.65 9.00
N ARG A 8 15.98 4.36 10.06
CA ARG A 8 15.74 3.00 10.57
C ARG A 8 14.26 2.81 10.91
N LYS A 9 13.81 1.56 10.95
CA LYS A 9 12.47 1.17 11.39
C LYS A 9 12.52 0.81 12.88
N LYS A 10 11.67 1.44 13.70
CA LYS A 10 11.38 1.01 15.07
C LYS A 10 10.00 0.37 15.05
N GLU A 11 9.93 -0.95 15.20
CA GLU A 11 8.66 -1.68 15.31
C GLU A 11 7.88 -1.19 16.53
N ILE A 12 6.58 -0.95 16.35
CA ILE A 12 5.68 -0.44 17.39
C ILE A 12 4.42 -1.28 17.56
N ALA A 13 4.03 -2.07 16.56
CA ALA A 13 2.86 -2.96 16.67
C ALA A 13 2.90 -4.10 15.65
N LYS A 14 2.13 -5.16 15.92
CA LYS A 14 1.88 -6.27 15.01
C LYS A 14 0.41 -6.59 14.90
N PHE A 15 0.00 -6.98 13.70
CA PHE A 15 -1.35 -7.40 13.37
C PHE A 15 -1.31 -8.78 12.75
N LYS A 16 -2.16 -9.68 13.25
CA LYS A 16 -2.46 -10.96 12.62
C LYS A 16 -3.61 -10.75 11.64
N LEU A 17 -3.45 -11.32 10.44
CA LEU A 17 -4.45 -11.34 9.39
C LEU A 17 -4.95 -12.77 9.26
N SER A 18 -6.25 -12.98 9.50
CA SER A 18 -6.88 -14.29 9.45
C SER A 18 -8.24 -14.24 8.76
N LEU A 19 -8.79 -15.40 8.44
CA LEU A 19 -10.16 -15.52 7.95
C LEU A 19 -11.10 -15.71 9.13
N LYS A 20 -12.26 -15.05 9.12
CA LYS A 20 -13.34 -15.29 10.09
C LYS A 20 -13.87 -16.72 9.94
N ASN A 21 -14.01 -17.19 8.70
CA ASN A 21 -14.38 -18.56 8.37
C ASN A 21 -13.54 -19.06 7.17
N PRO A 22 -12.72 -20.11 7.33
CA PRO A 22 -11.87 -20.62 6.24
C PRO A 22 -12.64 -21.40 5.16
N PHE A 23 -13.91 -21.77 5.41
CA PHE A 23 -14.72 -22.57 4.49
C PHE A 23 -15.55 -21.75 3.51
N ILE A 24 -15.59 -20.42 3.66
CA ILE A 24 -16.27 -19.52 2.72
C ILE A 24 -15.29 -18.98 1.68
N LEU A 25 -15.81 -18.25 0.68
CA LEU A 25 -15.00 -17.66 -0.38
C LEU A 25 -13.87 -16.77 0.18
N THR A 26 -12.67 -16.93 -0.37
CA THR A 26 -11.45 -16.21 0.05
C THR A 26 -10.87 -15.38 -1.10
N CYS A 27 -10.10 -14.35 -0.76
CA CYS A 27 -9.35 -13.58 -1.75
C CYS A 27 -8.39 -14.47 -2.55
N GLU A 28 -7.75 -15.45 -1.91
CA GLU A 28 -6.90 -16.43 -2.60
C GLU A 28 -7.67 -17.12 -3.73
N LYS A 29 -8.88 -17.61 -3.45
CA LYS A 29 -9.71 -18.28 -4.46
C LYS A 29 -10.11 -17.36 -5.59
N ILE A 30 -10.39 -16.10 -5.29
CA ILE A 30 -10.69 -15.06 -6.29
C ILE A 30 -9.50 -14.85 -7.22
N THR A 31 -8.29 -14.75 -6.69
CA THR A 31 -7.10 -14.52 -7.51
C THR A 31 -6.76 -15.65 -8.49
N GLN A 32 -7.18 -16.89 -8.19
CA GLN A 32 -7.02 -18.04 -9.11
C GLN A 32 -7.89 -17.93 -10.36
N THR A 33 -9.10 -17.37 -10.24
CA THR A 33 -10.07 -17.25 -11.35
C THR A 33 -10.82 -15.91 -11.31
N PRO A 34 -10.12 -14.76 -11.48
CA PRO A 34 -10.67 -13.43 -11.19
C PRO A 34 -11.94 -13.06 -11.97
N ARG A 35 -12.09 -13.61 -13.17
CA ARG A 35 -13.19 -13.29 -14.09
C ARG A 35 -14.50 -14.02 -13.76
N THR A 36 -14.46 -15.06 -12.92
CA THR A 36 -15.65 -15.84 -12.56
C THR A 36 -16.46 -15.19 -11.44
N PHE A 37 -15.82 -14.31 -10.66
CA PHE A 37 -16.42 -13.66 -9.51
C PHE A 37 -16.92 -12.26 -9.83
N ASN A 38 -18.15 -11.97 -9.42
CA ASN A 38 -18.71 -10.62 -9.48
C ASN A 38 -18.31 -9.79 -8.24
N THR A 39 -18.58 -8.49 -8.30
CA THR A 39 -18.26 -7.53 -7.22
C THR A 39 -18.81 -7.94 -5.85
N LYS A 40 -20.05 -8.46 -5.77
CA LYS A 40 -20.67 -8.86 -4.50
C LYS A 40 -19.95 -10.05 -3.86
N GLN A 41 -19.51 -11.01 -4.68
CA GLN A 41 -18.74 -12.17 -4.19
C GLN A 41 -17.37 -11.73 -3.66
N ILE A 42 -16.72 -10.76 -4.33
CA ILE A 42 -15.45 -10.21 -3.86
C ILE A 42 -15.63 -9.43 -2.56
N GLN A 43 -16.71 -8.64 -2.44
CA GLN A 43 -17.08 -7.96 -1.20
C GLN A 43 -17.25 -8.95 -0.03
N SER A 44 -17.95 -10.06 -0.26
CA SER A 44 -18.09 -11.11 0.76
C SER A 44 -16.73 -11.72 1.18
N ALA A 45 -15.80 -11.92 0.24
CA ALA A 45 -14.48 -12.46 0.54
C ALA A 45 -13.60 -11.48 1.34
N ILE A 46 -13.63 -10.18 1.01
CA ILE A 46 -12.86 -9.17 1.77
C ILE A 46 -13.47 -8.92 3.16
N GLU A 47 -14.79 -9.09 3.33
CA GLU A 47 -15.45 -9.03 4.63
C GLU A 47 -15.10 -10.21 5.54
N ASN A 48 -14.68 -11.34 4.95
CA ASN A 48 -14.17 -12.50 5.68
C ASN A 48 -12.79 -12.25 6.31
N ILE A 49 -12.08 -11.18 5.93
CA ILE A 49 -10.78 -10.84 6.51
C ILE A 49 -10.98 -10.27 7.92
N GLN A 50 -10.30 -10.88 8.89
CA GLN A 50 -10.17 -10.43 10.26
C GLN A 50 -8.77 -9.88 10.50
N ILE A 51 -8.71 -8.69 11.09
CA ILE A 51 -7.47 -8.01 11.45
C ILE A 51 -7.47 -7.90 12.97
N THR A 52 -6.47 -8.48 13.62
CA THR A 52 -6.35 -8.48 15.09
C THR A 52 -4.98 -7.96 15.48
N GLN A 53 -4.91 -6.90 16.29
CA GLN A 53 -3.65 -6.46 16.88
C GLN A 53 -3.19 -7.50 17.91
N THR A 54 -1.94 -7.97 17.77
CA THR A 54 -1.38 -9.03 18.63
C THR A 54 -0.28 -8.54 19.55
N ASP A 55 0.31 -7.37 19.25
CA ASP A 55 1.43 -6.80 19.98
C ASP A 55 1.48 -5.28 19.75
N GLY A 56 2.05 -4.53 20.72
CA GLY A 56 2.21 -3.08 20.68
C GLY A 56 1.13 -2.27 21.40
N ASP A 57 1.44 -1.00 21.66
CA ASP A 57 0.53 -0.01 22.26
C ASP A 57 -0.61 0.39 21.29
N ASN A 58 -1.56 1.21 21.77
CA ASN A 58 -2.55 1.85 20.91
C ASN A 58 -1.86 2.61 19.78
N THR A 59 -1.96 2.07 18.57
CA THR A 59 -1.45 2.71 17.35
C THR A 59 -2.34 3.88 16.97
N LEU A 60 -1.80 4.82 16.18
CA LEU A 60 -2.61 5.88 15.56
C LEU A 60 -3.81 5.25 14.84
N GLU A 61 -5.01 5.81 15.04
CA GLU A 61 -6.26 5.28 14.47
C GLU A 61 -6.21 5.10 12.94
N LEU A 62 -5.42 5.93 12.26
CA LEU A 62 -5.14 5.81 10.82
C LEU A 62 -4.54 4.44 10.43
N ILE A 63 -3.70 3.83 11.27
CA ILE A 63 -2.98 2.58 10.94
C ILE A 63 -3.94 1.41 10.67
N PRO A 64 -4.86 1.03 11.59
CA PRO A 64 -5.81 -0.03 11.32
C PRO A 64 -6.75 0.31 10.15
N GLN A 65 -7.08 1.58 9.95
CA GLN A 65 -7.88 2.02 8.79
C GLN A 65 -7.13 1.81 7.46
N VAL A 66 -5.84 2.16 7.40
CA VAL A 66 -5.00 1.90 6.22
C VAL A 66 -4.87 0.41 5.96
N ILE A 67 -4.65 -0.43 6.98
CA ILE A 67 -4.59 -1.89 6.82
C ILE A 67 -5.92 -2.42 6.26
N SER A 68 -7.05 -1.96 6.81
CA SER A 68 -8.39 -2.36 6.37
C SER A 68 -8.65 -1.94 4.92
N TYR A 69 -8.42 -0.66 4.59
CA TYR A 69 -8.55 -0.14 3.22
C TYR A 69 -7.70 -0.95 2.25
N PHE A 70 -6.42 -1.17 2.60
CA PHE A 70 -5.46 -1.87 1.76
C PHE A 70 -5.91 -3.30 1.43
N LEU A 71 -6.33 -4.07 2.44
CA LEU A 71 -6.70 -5.47 2.28
C LEU A 71 -8.10 -5.67 1.69
N LYS A 72 -8.98 -4.67 1.81
CA LYS A 72 -10.39 -4.80 1.43
C LYS A 72 -10.73 -3.93 0.22
N GLU A 73 -10.80 -2.63 0.42
CA GLU A 73 -11.27 -1.68 -0.59
C GLU A 73 -10.31 -1.59 -1.77
N PHE A 74 -9.01 -1.51 -1.51
CA PHE A 74 -8.02 -1.44 -2.58
C PHE A 74 -7.91 -2.77 -3.36
N PHE A 75 -8.04 -3.92 -2.69
CA PHE A 75 -8.13 -5.22 -3.36
C PHE A 75 -9.31 -5.26 -4.34
N LEU A 76 -10.48 -4.77 -3.92
CA LEU A 76 -11.68 -4.67 -4.76
C LEU A 76 -11.49 -3.67 -5.91
N TYR A 77 -10.90 -2.51 -5.62
CA TYR A 77 -10.60 -1.48 -6.62
C TYR A 77 -9.72 -2.01 -7.75
N LEU A 78 -8.67 -2.78 -7.42
CA LEU A 78 -7.81 -3.41 -8.41
C LEU A 78 -8.58 -4.34 -9.35
N HIS A 79 -9.56 -5.08 -8.84
CA HIS A 79 -10.44 -5.93 -9.64
C HIS A 79 -11.34 -5.10 -10.56
N GLN A 80 -12.09 -4.15 -9.99
CA GLN A 80 -13.08 -3.35 -10.71
C GLN A 80 -12.48 -2.52 -11.83
N THR A 81 -11.25 -2.03 -11.65
CA THR A 81 -10.54 -1.23 -12.65
C THR A 81 -9.75 -2.06 -13.67
N GLY A 82 -9.69 -3.39 -13.48
CA GLY A 82 -8.84 -4.27 -14.28
C GLY A 82 -7.34 -4.11 -14.03
N LEU A 83 -6.93 -3.22 -13.12
CA LEU A 83 -5.52 -2.96 -12.77
C LEU A 83 -4.83 -4.23 -12.24
N TYR A 84 -5.59 -5.15 -11.64
CA TYR A 84 -5.08 -6.45 -11.20
C TYR A 84 -4.35 -7.21 -12.31
N ASN A 85 -4.75 -7.10 -13.58
CA ASN A 85 -4.07 -7.79 -14.68
C ASN A 85 -2.63 -7.29 -14.87
N ARG A 86 -2.38 -6.00 -14.61
CA ARG A 86 -1.05 -5.37 -14.74
C ARG A 86 -0.20 -5.55 -13.48
N GLN A 87 -0.85 -5.76 -12.34
CA GLN A 87 -0.22 -5.90 -11.04
C GLN A 87 -0.51 -7.27 -10.39
N LEU A 88 -0.64 -8.33 -11.21
CA LEU A 88 -1.13 -9.65 -10.79
C LEU A 88 -0.38 -10.21 -9.58
N LYS A 89 0.96 -10.21 -9.63
CA LYS A 89 1.80 -10.70 -8.51
C LYS A 89 1.55 -9.95 -7.21
N SER A 90 1.33 -8.63 -7.29
CA SER A 90 1.06 -7.80 -6.11
C SER A 90 -0.33 -8.10 -5.54
N TRP A 91 -1.30 -8.31 -6.42
CA TRP A 91 -2.68 -8.64 -6.07
C TRP A 91 -2.81 -10.06 -5.47
N GLU A 92 -2.15 -11.06 -6.07
CA GLU A 92 -2.01 -12.42 -5.52
C GLU A 92 -1.30 -12.42 -4.16
N THR A 93 -0.24 -11.61 -4.02
CA THR A 93 0.46 -11.48 -2.74
C THR A 93 -0.46 -10.91 -1.67
N MET A 94 -1.26 -9.89 -1.99
CA MET A 94 -2.22 -9.27 -1.07
C MET A 94 -3.27 -10.27 -0.56
N ALA A 95 -3.71 -11.20 -1.41
CA ALA A 95 -4.69 -12.22 -1.07
C ALA A 95 -4.20 -13.26 -0.05
N ASN A 96 -2.88 -13.40 0.13
CA ASN A 96 -2.23 -14.45 0.92
C ASN A 96 -1.54 -13.92 2.19
N LEU A 97 -1.72 -12.65 2.52
CA LEU A 97 -1.05 -12.03 3.67
C LEU A 97 -1.55 -12.63 4.99
N THR A 98 -0.62 -12.90 5.89
CA THR A 98 -0.87 -13.52 7.21
C THR A 98 -0.56 -12.58 8.37
N GLN A 99 0.30 -11.58 8.15
CA GLN A 99 0.74 -10.67 9.19
C GLN A 99 1.09 -9.28 8.63
N ALA A 100 0.91 -8.26 9.45
CA ALA A 100 1.47 -6.92 9.28
C ALA A 100 2.32 -6.53 10.50
N SER A 101 3.48 -5.91 10.25
CA SER A 101 4.30 -5.23 11.26
C SER A 101 4.30 -3.74 10.99
N VAL A 102 4.07 -2.94 12.02
CA VAL A 102 4.04 -1.49 11.93
C VAL A 102 5.28 -0.93 12.60
N SER A 103 5.96 -0.04 11.90
CA SER A 103 7.17 0.63 12.36
C SER A 103 7.09 2.14 12.20
N ARG A 104 7.54 2.89 13.21
CA ARG A 104 7.85 4.32 13.07
C ARG A 104 9.23 4.46 12.42
N LEU A 105 9.35 5.33 11.43
CA LEU A 105 10.67 5.67 10.88
C LEU A 105 11.40 6.64 11.80
N GLN A 106 12.69 6.39 12.03
CA GLN A 106 13.54 7.26 12.84
C GLN A 106 14.79 7.65 12.06
N GLU A 107 15.22 8.90 12.18
CA GLU A 107 16.48 9.41 11.63
C GLU A 107 17.53 9.65 12.73
N GLY A 108 18.80 9.47 12.39
CA GLY A 108 19.94 9.86 13.22
C GLY A 108 20.79 8.70 13.72
N PHE A 109 22.06 8.98 14.00
CA PHE A 109 23.04 8.01 14.49
C PHE A 109 23.04 7.91 16.01
N PHE A 110 23.27 9.03 16.72
CA PHE A 110 23.37 9.08 18.18
C PHE A 110 22.04 9.45 18.85
N LYS A 111 21.43 10.55 18.42
CA LYS A 111 20.07 10.96 18.83
C LYS A 111 19.11 10.55 17.73
N LYS A 112 18.24 9.59 18.01
CA LYS A 112 17.21 9.12 17.08
C LYS A 112 15.99 10.01 17.23
N LYS A 113 15.56 10.62 16.13
CA LYS A 113 14.36 11.44 16.05
C LYS A 113 13.32 10.70 15.23
N ASP A 114 12.09 10.65 15.71
CA ASP A 114 10.98 10.08 14.95
C ASP A 114 10.65 10.98 13.77
N LEU A 115 10.52 10.38 12.59
CA LEU A 115 10.01 11.02 11.39
C LEU A 115 8.48 10.94 11.40
N ASN A 116 7.82 11.87 10.71
CA ASN A 116 6.37 11.86 10.48
C ASN A 116 5.97 10.83 9.41
N ALA A 117 6.46 9.60 9.56
CA ALA A 117 6.20 8.53 8.63
C ALA A 117 6.18 7.17 9.33
N TYR A 118 5.20 6.36 8.96
CA TYR A 118 5.09 4.97 9.36
C TYR A 118 5.35 4.04 8.17
N VAL A 119 5.80 2.83 8.46
CA VAL A 119 5.86 1.73 7.49
C VAL A 119 5.10 0.54 8.02
N ILE A 120 4.18 0.03 7.23
CA ILE A 120 3.50 -1.24 7.47
C ILE A 120 4.08 -2.26 6.50
N ASP A 121 4.84 -3.20 7.04
CA ASP A 121 5.38 -4.33 6.29
C ASP A 121 4.40 -5.50 6.38
N PHE A 122 4.05 -6.09 5.24
CA PHE A 122 3.14 -7.23 5.15
C PHE A 122 3.89 -8.51 4.78
N PHE A 123 3.46 -9.62 5.36
CA PHE A 123 4.15 -10.91 5.30
C PHE A 123 3.18 -12.03 4.90
N ILE A 124 3.68 -12.95 4.08
CA ILE A 124 3.10 -14.30 3.89
C ILE A 124 3.83 -15.28 4.81
N ASP A 125 5.18 -15.23 4.76
CA ASP A 125 6.11 -15.89 5.68
C ASP A 125 6.83 -14.77 6.50
N PRO A 126 6.97 -14.90 7.83
CA PRO A 126 7.63 -13.92 8.69
C PRO A 126 9.08 -13.57 8.30
N LYS A 127 9.74 -14.35 7.44
CA LYS A 127 11.15 -14.11 7.04
C LYS A 127 11.40 -12.79 6.32
N ALA A 128 10.46 -12.32 5.50
CA ALA A 128 10.68 -11.10 4.72
C ALA A 128 9.36 -10.45 4.28
N PRO A 129 9.31 -9.10 4.25
CA PRO A 129 8.15 -8.39 3.76
C PRO A 129 7.97 -8.63 2.26
N CYS A 130 6.73 -8.92 1.87
CA CYS A 130 6.32 -9.15 0.49
C CYS A 130 5.56 -7.96 -0.10
N LEU A 131 4.92 -7.13 0.73
CA LEU A 131 4.41 -5.80 0.39
C LEU A 131 4.78 -4.82 1.50
N SER A 132 4.97 -3.55 1.17
CA SER A 132 5.18 -2.50 2.16
C SER A 132 4.29 -1.30 1.87
N VAL A 133 3.62 -0.80 2.90
CA VAL A 133 2.89 0.47 2.88
C VAL A 133 3.71 1.52 3.63
N ILE A 134 3.87 2.70 3.04
CA ILE A 134 4.46 3.88 3.68
C ILE A 134 3.30 4.87 3.92
N ILE A 135 3.13 5.32 5.15
CA ILE A 135 2.18 6.38 5.50
C ILE A 135 3.00 7.63 5.78
N ASP A 136 2.84 8.66 4.96
CA ASP A 136 3.51 9.95 5.08
C ASP A 136 2.54 10.99 5.64
N GLU A 137 2.79 11.41 6.88
CA GLU A 137 1.94 12.36 7.60
C GLU A 137 2.37 13.81 7.38
N ASN A 138 3.38 14.06 6.54
CA ASN A 138 3.76 15.42 6.22
C ASN A 138 2.64 16.10 5.43
N LYS A 139 2.19 17.26 5.91
CA LYS A 139 1.14 18.08 5.27
C LYS A 139 1.49 18.46 3.83
N GLU A 140 2.78 18.59 3.55
CA GLU A 140 3.30 18.74 2.20
C GLU A 140 4.30 17.63 1.92
N CYS A 141 3.99 16.80 0.92
CA CYS A 141 4.91 15.79 0.43
C CYS A 141 5.72 16.37 -0.73
N ASP A 142 7.02 16.61 -0.50
CA ASP A 142 7.95 16.91 -1.58
C ASP A 142 8.56 15.62 -2.15
N PHE A 143 8.93 15.66 -3.44
CA PHE A 143 9.40 14.46 -4.14
C PHE A 143 10.72 13.92 -3.58
N GLN A 144 11.57 14.77 -3.00
CA GLN A 144 12.86 14.35 -2.45
C GLN A 144 12.68 13.59 -1.13
N SER A 145 11.77 14.04 -0.27
CA SER A 145 11.35 13.32 0.94
C SER A 145 10.70 11.98 0.59
N PHE A 146 9.74 11.99 -0.34
CA PHE A 146 9.12 10.77 -0.88
C PHE A 146 10.17 9.77 -1.36
N ARG A 147 11.10 10.23 -2.20
CA ARG A 147 12.17 9.42 -2.78
C ARG A 147 13.04 8.82 -1.67
N THR A 148 13.40 9.61 -0.68
CA THR A 148 14.23 9.17 0.46
C THR A 148 13.56 8.03 1.24
N LEU A 149 12.28 8.18 1.56
CA LEU A 149 11.50 7.17 2.29
C LEU A 149 11.32 5.90 1.45
N LEU A 150 10.95 6.06 0.18
CA LEU A 150 10.78 4.96 -0.78
C LEU A 150 12.06 4.12 -0.92
N PHE A 151 13.20 4.75 -1.19
CA PHE A 151 14.47 4.04 -1.34
C PHE A 151 14.91 3.35 -0.06
N LYS A 152 14.56 3.88 1.11
CA LYS A 152 14.85 3.22 2.37
C LYS A 152 14.06 1.92 2.52
N VAL A 153 12.79 1.89 2.14
CA VAL A 153 11.97 0.66 2.16
C VAL A 153 12.46 -0.35 1.12
N ILE A 154 12.84 0.09 -0.07
CA ILE A 154 13.39 -0.80 -1.12
C ILE A 154 14.72 -1.44 -0.71
N SER A 155 15.51 -0.76 0.14
CA SER A 155 16.83 -1.25 0.56
C SER A 155 16.80 -2.49 1.48
N VAL A 156 15.61 -3.01 1.82
CA VAL A 156 15.45 -4.23 2.63
C VAL A 156 16.01 -5.45 1.88
N LYS A 157 16.68 -6.34 2.64
CA LYS A 157 17.63 -7.37 2.19
C LYS A 157 17.09 -8.48 1.26
N ASN A 158 15.85 -8.39 0.75
CA ASN A 158 15.31 -9.44 -0.11
C ASN A 158 14.34 -8.91 -1.20
N LYS A 159 14.85 -8.05 -2.10
CA LYS A 159 14.10 -7.46 -3.23
C LYS A 159 13.34 -8.50 -4.08
N LYS A 160 13.82 -9.75 -4.13
CA LYS A 160 13.16 -10.84 -4.86
C LYS A 160 11.76 -11.16 -4.32
N ILE A 161 11.51 -10.91 -3.04
CA ILE A 161 10.24 -11.23 -2.37
C ILE A 161 9.26 -10.06 -2.47
N LEU A 162 9.72 -8.83 -2.29
CA LEU A 162 8.90 -7.62 -2.34
C LEU A 162 8.24 -7.45 -3.72
N LYS A 163 6.90 -7.41 -3.77
CA LYS A 163 6.11 -7.30 -5.02
C LYS A 163 5.48 -5.92 -5.20
N GLY A 164 5.32 -5.16 -4.13
CA GLY A 164 4.60 -3.90 -4.16
C GLY A 164 4.96 -2.96 -3.01
N ILE A 165 5.01 -1.68 -3.32
CA ILE A 165 5.09 -0.58 -2.38
C ILE A 165 3.90 0.33 -2.60
N TYR A 166 3.27 0.73 -1.51
CA TYR A 166 2.08 1.57 -1.49
C TYR A 166 2.36 2.79 -0.65
N TYR A 167 2.31 3.96 -1.24
CA TYR A 167 2.68 5.20 -0.56
C TYR A 167 1.42 6.04 -0.34
N PHE A 168 1.04 6.23 0.92
CA PHE A 168 -0.09 7.03 1.36
C PHE A 168 0.38 8.44 1.71
N ILE A 169 -0.17 9.44 1.02
CA ILE A 169 0.06 10.87 1.30
C ILE A 169 -1.21 11.52 1.85
N SER A 170 -1.05 12.44 2.79
CA SER A 170 -2.16 13.22 3.36
C SER A 170 -2.55 14.46 2.53
N SER A 171 -1.97 14.62 1.34
CA SER A 171 -2.08 15.84 0.53
C SER A 171 -2.29 15.55 -0.94
N LYS A 172 -2.84 16.54 -1.65
CA LYS A 172 -3.02 16.47 -3.11
C LYS A 172 -1.65 16.52 -3.81
N LEU A 173 -1.43 15.63 -4.77
CA LEU A 173 -0.22 15.63 -5.60
C LEU A 173 -0.13 16.91 -6.44
N LYS A 174 0.97 17.65 -6.26
CA LYS A 174 1.38 18.74 -7.15
C LYS A 174 1.74 18.17 -8.53
N GLU A 175 1.50 18.91 -9.60
CA GLU A 175 1.76 18.44 -10.98
C GLU A 175 3.25 18.09 -11.20
N ASP A 176 4.17 18.88 -10.63
CA ASP A 176 5.60 18.59 -10.66
C ASP A 176 5.96 17.25 -10.00
N PHE A 177 5.23 16.87 -8.95
CA PHE A 177 5.41 15.58 -8.30
C PHE A 177 4.95 14.45 -9.22
N LYS A 178 3.80 14.62 -9.89
CA LYS A 178 3.28 13.63 -10.85
C LYS A 178 4.23 13.43 -12.02
N ALA A 179 4.78 14.52 -12.58
CA ALA A 179 5.78 14.45 -13.64
C ALA A 179 7.02 13.66 -13.19
N GLN A 180 7.50 13.92 -11.96
CA GLN A 180 8.64 13.18 -11.39
C GLN A 180 8.31 11.71 -11.10
N LEU A 181 7.08 11.38 -10.68
CA LEU A 181 6.62 9.99 -10.53
C LEU A 181 6.60 9.23 -11.87
N GLN A 182 6.15 9.87 -12.95
CA GLN A 182 6.15 9.27 -14.28
C GLN A 182 7.57 8.93 -14.74
N VAL A 183 8.51 9.87 -14.56
CA VAL A 183 9.93 9.65 -14.83
C VAL A 183 10.48 8.53 -13.94
N LEU A 184 10.18 8.57 -12.64
CA LEU A 184 10.63 7.55 -11.70
C LEU A 184 10.09 6.16 -12.04
N THR A 185 8.89 6.03 -12.58
CA THR A 185 8.27 4.72 -12.88
C THR A 185 8.41 4.29 -14.35
N ASN A 186 9.15 5.06 -15.16
CA ASN A 186 9.31 4.84 -16.60
C ASN A 186 7.94 4.74 -17.34
N GLY A 187 6.92 5.41 -16.82
CA GLY A 187 5.54 5.37 -17.31
C GLY A 187 5.30 6.39 -18.42
N PHE A 188 6.06 6.30 -19.52
CA PHE A 188 6.06 7.30 -20.59
C PHE A 188 4.89 7.18 -21.57
N ASP A 189 4.29 6.00 -21.71
CA ASP A 189 3.14 5.79 -22.59
C ASP A 189 1.87 5.40 -21.83
N SER A 190 0.75 5.40 -22.55
CA SER A 190 -0.57 5.16 -21.97
C SER A 190 -0.73 3.78 -21.32
N ILE A 191 0.08 2.77 -21.66
CA ILE A 191 0.00 1.41 -21.13
C ILE A 191 1.01 1.24 -20.00
N THR A 192 2.28 1.61 -20.23
CA THR A 192 3.37 1.43 -19.26
C THR A 192 3.16 2.23 -17.98
N LYS A 193 2.45 3.36 -18.04
CA LYS A 193 2.05 4.11 -16.85
C LYS A 193 1.28 3.24 -15.85
N TYR A 194 0.45 2.29 -16.31
CA TYR A 194 -0.37 1.46 -15.41
C TYR A 194 0.43 0.37 -14.69
N GLU A 195 1.65 0.09 -15.16
CA GLU A 195 2.52 -0.89 -14.51
C GLU A 195 3.26 -0.29 -13.30
N SER A 196 3.44 1.03 -13.26
CA SER A 196 4.11 1.78 -12.17
C SER A 196 5.34 1.07 -11.59
N ILE A 197 6.23 0.62 -12.48
CA ILE A 197 7.37 -0.21 -12.13
C ILE A 197 8.53 0.66 -11.67
N LEU A 198 9.20 0.28 -10.59
CA LEU A 198 10.44 0.96 -10.20
C LEU A 198 11.61 0.50 -11.09
N PRO A 199 12.38 1.40 -11.73
CA PRO A 199 13.51 1.07 -12.59
C PRO A 199 14.60 0.26 -11.88
N VAL A 200 14.72 0.49 -10.58
CA VAL A 200 15.72 -0.17 -9.70
C VAL A 200 15.40 -1.66 -9.51
N ASP A 201 14.13 -2.06 -9.66
CA ASP A 201 13.71 -3.46 -9.68
C ASP A 201 12.38 -3.63 -10.42
N LYS A 202 12.44 -4.25 -11.60
CA LYS A 202 11.27 -4.42 -12.48
C LYS A 202 10.14 -5.26 -11.87
N ASN A 203 10.39 -5.93 -10.74
CA ASN A 203 9.41 -6.76 -10.05
C ASN A 203 8.60 -5.99 -8.98
N ILE A 204 9.01 -4.79 -8.61
CA ILE A 204 8.34 -4.01 -7.56
C ILE A 204 7.39 -3.01 -8.23
N ARG A 205 6.11 -3.12 -7.89
CA ARG A 205 5.06 -2.16 -8.29
C ARG A 205 4.99 -1.03 -7.27
N LEU A 206 4.78 0.20 -7.72
CA LEU A 206 4.54 1.36 -6.87
C LEU A 206 3.11 1.86 -7.09
N ASN A 207 2.34 2.00 -6.01
CA ASN A 207 1.06 2.71 -6.05
C ASN A 207 1.14 3.90 -5.10
N VAL A 208 0.67 5.06 -5.56
CA VAL A 208 0.55 6.25 -4.70
C VAL A 208 -0.91 6.48 -4.43
N LEU A 209 -1.24 6.65 -3.16
CA LEU A 209 -2.60 6.77 -2.64
C LEU A 209 -2.70 8.02 -1.77
N THR A 210 -3.86 8.65 -1.77
CA THR A 210 -4.19 9.72 -0.83
C THR A 210 -4.99 9.18 0.33
N TYR A 211 -4.84 9.81 1.49
CA TYR A 211 -5.79 9.72 2.58
C TYR A 211 -6.11 11.12 3.10
N MET A 212 -7.37 11.36 3.44
CA MET A 212 -7.83 12.64 4.02
C MET A 212 -8.69 12.33 5.23
N GLU A 213 -8.47 13.05 6.32
CA GLU A 213 -9.33 12.95 7.50
C GLU A 213 -10.46 13.99 7.40
N GLU A 214 -11.71 13.51 7.39
CA GLU A 214 -12.92 14.33 7.34
C GLU A 214 -13.94 13.78 8.34
N ASN A 215 -14.37 14.59 9.32
CA ASN A 215 -15.36 14.20 10.33
C ASN A 215 -15.02 12.87 11.05
N GLU A 216 -13.77 12.73 11.53
CA GLU A 216 -13.29 11.52 12.22
C GLU A 216 -13.30 10.23 11.35
N LYS A 217 -13.48 10.39 10.03
CA LYS A 217 -13.37 9.30 9.06
C LYS A 217 -12.19 9.56 8.12
N TYR A 218 -11.53 8.48 7.70
CA TYR A 218 -10.46 8.55 6.71
C TYR A 218 -10.99 8.17 5.32
N ASN A 219 -10.89 9.11 4.38
CA ASN A 219 -11.21 8.91 2.98
C ASN A 219 -9.94 8.58 2.21
N PHE A 220 -9.94 7.43 1.53
CA PHE A 220 -8.79 6.96 0.76
C PHE A 220 -9.01 7.09 -0.74
N GLY A 221 -7.94 7.38 -1.48
CA GLY A 221 -7.99 7.51 -2.94
C GLY A 221 -6.74 6.94 -3.59
N HIS A 222 -6.88 6.47 -4.83
CA HIS A 222 -5.74 6.06 -5.63
C HIS A 222 -5.35 7.19 -6.58
N CYS A 223 -4.06 7.54 -6.58
CA CYS A 223 -3.57 8.72 -7.28
C CYS A 223 -2.62 8.40 -8.41
N TYR A 224 -1.86 7.31 -8.29
CA TYR A 224 -0.95 6.88 -9.33
C TYR A 224 -0.85 5.36 -9.41
N PRO A 225 -1.08 4.76 -10.59
CA PRO A 225 -1.38 5.43 -11.85
C PRO A 225 -2.80 6.03 -11.90
N GLU A 226 -2.99 7.20 -12.51
CA GLU A 226 -4.32 7.79 -12.66
C GLU A 226 -5.19 6.90 -13.58
N ILE A 227 -6.13 6.15 -12.98
CA ILE A 227 -7.10 5.35 -13.72
C ILE A 227 -8.34 6.22 -13.97
N ARG A 228 -8.57 6.56 -15.23
CA ARG A 228 -9.86 7.12 -15.66
C ARG A 228 -10.89 6.00 -15.62
N VAL A 229 -11.55 5.83 -14.49
CA VAL A 229 -12.76 5.02 -14.44
C VAL A 229 -13.78 5.77 -15.31
N GLN A 230 -14.22 5.19 -16.43
CA GLN A 230 -15.48 5.65 -17.03
C GLN A 230 -16.52 5.47 -15.92
N LYS A 231 -16.94 6.57 -15.31
CA LYS A 231 -18.02 6.57 -14.32
C LYS A 231 -19.26 6.03 -15.02
N ASN A 232 -19.50 4.72 -14.93
CA ASN A 232 -20.86 4.27 -14.79
C ASN A 232 -21.33 4.95 -13.49
N LYS A 233 -22.28 5.87 -13.63
CA LYS A 233 -22.91 6.61 -12.53
C LYS A 233 -23.55 5.60 -11.58
N GLU A 234 -22.79 5.02 -10.67
CA GLU A 234 -23.22 4.28 -9.48
C GLU A 234 -21.97 3.66 -8.86
N LEU A 235 -21.34 4.41 -7.96
CA LEU A 235 -20.52 3.96 -6.84
C LEU A 235 -19.97 5.23 -6.19
N CYS A 236 -20.89 6.04 -5.63
CA CYS A 236 -20.52 6.89 -4.51
C CYS A 236 -20.29 5.94 -3.34
N LEU A 237 -19.01 5.65 -3.05
CA LEU A 237 -18.62 5.20 -1.73
C LEU A 237 -18.69 6.43 -0.80
N THR A 238 -19.89 6.71 -0.31
CA THR A 238 -20.15 7.63 0.80
C THR A 238 -21.31 7.05 1.60
N GLN A 239 -21.04 6.65 2.84
CA GLN A 239 -22.01 6.72 3.93
C GLN A 239 -21.65 7.91 4.83
#